data_AF-A0A0F9H9W2-F1
#
_entry.id   AF-A0A0F9H9W2-F1
#
_cell.length_a   1.000
_cell.length_b   1.000
_cell.length_c   1.000
_cell.angle_alpha   90.00
_cell.angle_beta   90.00
_cell.angle_gamma   90.00
#
_symmetry.space_group_name_H-M   'P 1'
#
loop_
_entity.id
_entity.type
_entity.pdbx_description
1 polymer ?
#
loop_
_entity_poly.entity_id
_entity_poly.type
_entity_poly.pdbx_seq_one_letter_code
_entity_poly.pdbx_strand_id
1 'polypeptide(L)'
;MDKEYIKIKIENCNYLIKNANSAAQKTVYQGYLKFWQKQIPKEPKPKEEPPEVNEVETIIEDLTEIQKAEEFEVKFPNRKAYYTREGKTYPTKAFQEFIKSSQ
;
A
#
# COMPACT_ATOMS: atom_id res chain seq x y z
N MET A 1 -23.67 5.54 6.88
CA MET A 1 -22.84 6.77 6.91
C MET A 1 -23.27 7.64 5.75
N ASP A 2 -23.31 8.95 5.96
CA ASP A 2 -23.75 9.92 4.96
C ASP A 2 -22.70 10.10 3.84
N LYS A 3 -23.14 10.17 2.58
CA LYS A 3 -22.24 10.30 1.43
C LYS A 3 -21.52 11.64 1.41
N GLU A 4 -22.16 12.71 1.86
CA GLU A 4 -21.60 14.05 1.95
C GLU A 4 -20.54 14.12 3.05
N TYR A 5 -20.81 13.48 4.20
CA TYR A 5 -19.84 13.33 5.27
C TYR A 5 -18.56 12.60 4.81
N ILE A 6 -18.69 11.53 4.04
CA ILE A 6 -17.52 10.80 3.50
C ILE A 6 -16.72 11.68 2.53
N LYS A 7 -17.39 12.46 1.66
CA LYS A 7 -16.71 13.40 0.74
C LYS A 7 -15.89 14.45 1.51
N ILE A 8 -16.48 15.06 2.53
CA ILE A 8 -15.79 16.03 3.39
C ILE A 8 -14.57 15.40 4.06
N LYS A 9 -14.64 14.14 4.50
CA LYS A 9 -13.49 13.44 5.07
C LYS A 9 -12.38 13.15 4.05
N ILE A 10 -12.73 12.82 2.81
CA ILE A 10 -11.76 12.63 1.73
C ILE A 10 -11.06 13.95 1.39
N GLU A 11 -11.80 15.05 1.26
CA GLU A 11 -11.22 16.38 1.01
C GLU A 11 -10.27 16.82 2.12
N ASN A 12 -10.67 16.60 3.39
CA ASN A 12 -9.80 16.85 4.53
C ASN A 12 -8.53 16.01 4.49
N CYS A 13 -8.62 14.71 4.17
CA CYS A 13 -7.43 13.86 4.03
C CYS A 13 -6.50 14.37 2.91
N ASN A 14 -7.05 14.80 1.76
CA ASN A 14 -6.27 15.40 0.68
C ASN A 14 -5.58 16.70 1.11
N TYR A 15 -6.28 17.56 1.86
CA TYR A 15 -5.70 18.78 2.43
C TYR A 15 -4.56 18.46 3.41
N LEU A 16 -4.76 17.49 4.29
CA LEU A 16 -3.76 17.05 5.25
C LEU A 16 -2.53 16.42 4.58
N ILE A 17 -2.71 15.66 3.49
CA ILE A 17 -1.60 15.11 2.70
C ILE A 17 -0.80 16.25 2.03
N LYS A 18 -1.47 17.23 1.45
CA LYS A 18 -0.81 18.38 0.80
C LYS A 18 0.01 19.22 1.79
N ASN A 19 -0.49 19.39 3.01
CA ASN A 19 0.14 20.20 4.05
C ASN A 19 0.96 19.38 5.06
N ALA A 20 1.13 18.08 4.83
CA ALA A 20 1.90 17.23 5.74
C ALA A 20 3.39 17.54 5.59
N ASN A 21 4.02 17.86 6.72
CA ASN A 21 5.42 18.23 6.82
C ASN A 21 6.35 17.02 6.98
N SER A 22 5.79 15.82 7.12
CA SER A 22 6.55 14.57 7.27
C SER A 22 5.99 13.48 6.36
N ALA A 23 6.90 12.68 5.79
CA ALA A 23 6.54 11.50 5.01
C ALA A 23 5.67 10.52 5.82
N ALA A 24 5.95 10.34 7.11
CA ALA A 24 5.16 9.48 7.98
C ALA A 24 3.71 10.01 8.14
N GLN A 25 3.53 11.32 8.25
CA GLN A 25 2.20 11.93 8.31
C GLN A 25 1.44 11.75 6.98
N LYS A 26 2.11 11.92 5.83
CA LYS A 26 1.51 11.65 4.52
C LYS A 26 1.03 10.21 4.42
N THR A 27 1.83 9.23 4.85
CA THR A 27 1.46 7.81 4.84
C THR A 27 0.23 7.52 5.70
N VAL A 28 0.16 8.12 6.90
CA VAL A 28 -1.01 8.00 7.79
C VAL A 28 -2.26 8.60 7.14
N TYR A 29 -2.16 9.81 6.56
CA TYR A 29 -3.30 10.46 5.90
C TYR A 29 -3.72 9.74 4.61
N GLN A 30 -2.79 9.14 3.87
CA GLN A 30 -3.08 8.25 2.74
C GLN A 30 -3.81 6.98 3.18
N GLY A 31 -3.45 6.42 4.34
CA GLY A 31 -4.18 5.32 4.96
C GLY A 31 -5.64 5.69 5.26
N TYR A 32 -5.85 6.86 5.87
CA TYR A 32 -7.20 7.38 6.11
C TYR A 32 -7.97 7.66 4.81
N LEU A 33 -7.32 8.23 3.78
CA LEU A 33 -7.93 8.46 2.48
C LEU A 33 -8.44 7.14 1.86
N LYS A 34 -7.61 6.09 1.85
CA LYS A 34 -7.99 4.75 1.36
C LYS A 34 -9.14 4.16 2.17
N PHE A 35 -9.15 4.35 3.49
CA PHE A 35 -10.26 3.92 4.35
C PHE A 35 -11.57 4.60 3.93
N TRP A 36 -11.58 5.94 3.81
CA TRP A 36 -12.80 6.68 3.44
C TRP A 36 -13.27 6.40 2.01
N GLN A 37 -12.36 6.19 1.06
CA GLN A 37 -12.70 5.78 -0.30
C GLN A 37 -13.36 4.40 -0.37
N LYS A 38 -13.00 3.45 0.52
CA LYS A 38 -13.66 2.14 0.62
C LYS A 38 -15.07 2.23 1.20
N GLN A 39 -15.38 3.27 1.98
CA GLN A 39 -16.70 3.50 2.56
C GLN A 39 -17.71 4.06 1.56
N ILE A 40 -17.24 4.60 0.41
CA ILE A 40 -18.12 4.92 -0.71
C ILE A 40 -18.47 3.58 -1.36
N PRO A 41 -19.75 3.14 -1.31
CA PRO A 41 -20.15 1.96 -2.04
C PRO A 41 -19.87 2.24 -3.51
N LYS A 42 -18.88 1.54 -4.07
CA LYS A 42 -18.60 1.58 -5.51
C LYS A 42 -19.82 1.03 -6.20
N GLU A 43 -20.61 1.89 -6.84
CA GLU A 43 -21.36 1.41 -8.00
C GLU A 43 -20.32 0.82 -8.98
N PRO A 44 -20.51 -0.42 -9.45
CA PRO A 44 -19.55 -1.05 -10.32
C PRO A 44 -19.65 -0.36 -11.68
N LYS A 45 -18.59 0.30 -12.12
CA LYS A 45 -18.45 0.75 -13.52
C LYS A 45 -16.98 1.03 -13.87
N PRO A 46 -16.63 0.91 -15.16
CA PRO A 46 -15.88 -0.22 -15.72
C PRO A 46 -14.40 0.13 -15.90
N LYS A 47 -13.62 -0.89 -16.28
CA LYS A 47 -12.23 -0.79 -16.76
C LYS A 47 -12.11 0.30 -17.84
N GLU A 48 -11.17 1.23 -17.72
CA GLU A 48 -10.47 1.86 -18.86
C GLU A 48 -9.19 2.59 -18.38
N GLU A 49 -8.25 2.71 -19.32
CA GLU A 49 -6.77 2.75 -19.24
C GLU A 49 -6.10 4.13 -18.93
N PRO A 50 -4.75 4.24 -18.83
CA PRO A 50 -4.00 5.29 -18.10
C PRO A 50 -3.42 6.43 -18.98
N PRO A 51 -2.91 7.52 -18.36
CA PRO A 51 -1.64 8.13 -18.81
C PRO A 51 -0.70 8.42 -17.61
N GLU A 52 0.54 7.92 -17.59
CA GLU A 52 1.78 8.44 -18.20
C GLU A 52 2.61 9.32 -17.25
N VAL A 53 3.53 8.63 -16.54
CA VAL A 53 4.85 8.96 -15.95
C VAL A 53 5.20 10.39 -15.48
N ASN A 54 5.60 10.50 -14.19
CA ASN A 54 7.01 10.70 -13.77
C ASN A 54 7.11 10.63 -12.23
N GLU A 55 8.17 10.01 -11.69
CA GLU A 55 8.51 9.79 -10.26
C GLU A 55 7.91 8.56 -9.51
N VAL A 56 7.71 7.43 -10.19
CA VAL A 56 7.10 6.20 -9.58
C VAL A 56 8.03 4.98 -9.61
N GLU A 57 9.35 5.13 -9.70
CA GLU A 57 10.25 3.96 -9.71
C GLU A 57 10.49 3.36 -8.31
N THR A 58 10.23 4.07 -7.22
CA THR A 58 10.45 3.54 -5.86
C THR A 58 9.21 2.96 -5.18
N ILE A 59 8.00 3.17 -5.72
CA ILE A 59 6.74 2.67 -5.11
C ILE A 59 6.28 1.35 -5.77
N ILE A 60 6.74 1.05 -6.98
CA ILE A 60 6.39 -0.19 -7.70
C ILE A 60 7.16 -1.40 -7.14
N GLU A 61 8.39 -1.22 -6.66
CA GLU A 61 9.14 -2.28 -5.95
C GLU A 61 8.45 -2.71 -4.65
N ASP A 62 7.97 -1.76 -3.84
CA ASP A 62 7.34 -2.08 -2.55
C ASP A 62 6.02 -2.87 -2.74
N LEU A 63 5.24 -2.52 -3.76
CA LEU A 63 4.01 -3.25 -4.11
C LEU A 63 4.29 -4.67 -4.64
N THR A 64 5.39 -4.87 -5.37
CA THR A 64 5.76 -6.19 -5.89
C THR A 64 6.40 -7.07 -4.81
N GLU A 65 7.18 -6.50 -3.88
CA GLU A 65 7.68 -7.24 -2.72
C GLU A 65 6.55 -7.69 -1.79
N ILE A 66 5.55 -6.84 -1.53
CA ILE A 66 4.37 -7.21 -0.72
C ILE A 66 3.62 -8.38 -1.38
N GLN A 67 3.40 -8.33 -2.69
CA GLN A 67 2.76 -9.44 -3.42
C GLN A 67 3.61 -10.71 -3.40
N LYS A 68 4.93 -10.58 -3.58
CA LYS A 68 5.87 -11.71 -3.47
C LYS A 68 5.91 -12.29 -2.06
N ALA A 69 5.75 -11.46 -1.03
CA ALA A 69 5.67 -11.89 0.36
C ALA A 69 4.41 -12.72 0.62
N GLU A 70 3.25 -12.26 0.14
CA GLU A 70 2.01 -13.03 0.20
C GLU A 70 2.15 -14.36 -0.56
N GLU A 71 2.73 -14.36 -1.78
CA GLU A 71 2.94 -15.58 -2.55
C GLU A 71 3.90 -16.57 -1.85
N PHE A 72 4.96 -16.04 -1.23
CA PHE A 72 5.91 -16.84 -0.45
C PHE A 72 5.24 -17.49 0.76
N GLU A 73 4.40 -16.76 1.50
CA GLU A 73 3.69 -17.31 2.65
C GLU A 73 2.62 -18.33 2.25
N VAL A 74 1.99 -18.17 1.08
CA VAL A 74 1.08 -19.18 0.51
C VAL A 74 1.84 -20.45 0.09
N LYS A 75 3.00 -20.32 -0.56
CA LYS A 75 3.84 -21.46 -0.97
C LYS A 75 4.54 -22.14 0.21
N PHE A 76 4.88 -21.38 1.26
CA PHE A 76 5.65 -21.83 2.42
C PHE A 76 4.96 -21.42 3.73
N PRO A 77 3.82 -22.03 4.11
CA PRO A 77 2.98 -21.57 5.23
C PRO A 77 3.66 -21.60 6.61
N ASN A 78 4.71 -22.42 6.76
CA ASN A 78 5.48 -22.48 8.00
C ASN A 78 6.61 -21.44 8.07
N ARG A 79 6.84 -20.67 7.02
CA ARG A 79 7.91 -19.67 6.94
C ARG A 79 7.32 -18.30 6.67
N LYS A 80 7.70 -17.31 7.47
CA LYS A 80 7.30 -15.91 7.26
C LYS A 80 8.23 -15.24 6.27
N ALA A 81 7.70 -14.31 5.47
CA ALA A 81 8.51 -13.51 4.58
C ALA A 81 9.47 -12.59 5.36
N TYR A 82 9.03 -12.10 6.52
CA TYR A 82 9.78 -11.17 7.37
C TYR A 82 9.87 -11.63 8.83
N TYR A 83 10.89 -11.12 9.54
CA TYR A 83 11.06 -11.28 10.99
C TYR A 83 11.38 -9.93 11.64
N THR A 84 11.07 -9.81 12.94
CA THR A 84 11.32 -8.58 13.71
C THR A 84 12.52 -8.76 14.64
N ARG A 85 13.45 -7.81 14.63
CA ARG A 85 14.60 -7.75 15.54
C ARG A 85 14.84 -6.30 15.95
N GLU A 86 14.96 -6.03 17.26
CA GLU A 86 15.23 -4.67 17.78
C GLU A 86 14.22 -3.61 17.27
N GLY A 87 12.96 -4.01 17.13
CA GLY A 87 11.88 -3.15 16.62
C GLY A 87 11.89 -2.90 15.11
N LYS A 88 12.82 -3.50 14.36
CA LYS A 88 12.92 -3.38 12.91
C LYS A 88 12.53 -4.69 12.22
N THR A 89 11.86 -4.57 11.07
CA THR A 89 11.40 -5.70 10.26
C THR A 89 12.42 -5.99 9.16
N TYR A 90 12.81 -7.24 9.01
CA TYR A 90 13.82 -7.68 8.05
C TYR A 90 13.31 -8.86 7.23
N PRO A 91 13.57 -8.91 5.92
CA PRO A 91 13.23 -10.08 5.11
C PRO A 91 14.05 -11.29 5.54
N THR A 92 13.43 -12.47 5.55
CA THR A 92 14.13 -13.71 5.86
C THR A 92 15.04 -14.13 4.70
N LYS A 93 16.09 -14.92 4.98
CA LYS A 93 16.97 -15.45 3.93
C LYS A 93 16.20 -16.21 2.84
N ALA A 94 15.24 -17.03 3.26
CA ALA A 94 14.41 -17.81 2.35
C ALA A 94 13.55 -16.92 1.44
N PHE A 95 13.04 -15.80 1.98
CA PHE A 95 12.28 -14.84 1.18
C PHE A 95 13.18 -14.04 0.21
N GLN A 96 14.39 -13.65 0.64
CA GLN A 96 15.38 -13.02 -0.25
C GLN A 96 15.78 -13.93 -1.43
N GLU A 97 15.98 -15.23 -1.18
CA GLU A 97 16.27 -16.20 -2.24
C GLU A 97 15.08 -16.37 -3.20
N PHE A 98 13.86 -16.40 -2.66
CA PHE A 98 12.64 -16.47 -3.46
C PHE A 98 12.50 -15.27 -4.41
N ILE A 99 12.77 -14.05 -3.91
CA ILE A 99 12.75 -12.84 -4.74
C ILE A 99 13.78 -12.92 -5.86
N LYS A 100 15.02 -13.34 -5.55
CA LYS A 100 16.12 -13.49 -6.53
C LYS A 100 15.84 -14.55 -7.60
N SER A 101 15.17 -15.64 -7.23
CA SER A 101 14.76 -16.68 -8.19
C SER A 101 13.56 -16.29 -9.06
N SER A 102 12.86 -15.22 -8.69
CA SER A 102 11.65 -14.71 -9.37
C SER A 102 11.94 -13.42 -10.18
N GLN A 103 13.22 -13.15 -10.50
CA GLN A 103 13.70 -12.09 -11.40
C GLN A 103 14.37 -12.75 -12.60
#